data_AF-A0A060XHC2-F1
#
_entry.id   AF-A0A060XHC2-F1
#
_cell.length_a   1.000
_cell.length_b   1.000
_cell.length_c   1.000
_cell.angle_alpha   90.00
_cell.angle_beta   90.00
_cell.angle_gamma   90.00
#
_symmetry.space_group_name_H-M   'P 1'
#
loop_
_entity.id
_entity.type
_entity.pdbx_description
1 polymer ?
#
loop_
_entity_poly.entity_id
_entity_poly.type
_entity_poly.pdbx_seq_one_letter_code
_entity_poly.pdbx_strand_id
1 'polypeptide(L)'
;MVVPFEGQGYSSLRKKCQQHRVLFEDSVFPATDQSLFYKTNSIGTITWKRPKELCDNPKLFVDGISAHDLLQGQLGNCWFVAACSSLASRESLWQKVRLPDRLHVVCLFALGV
;
A
#
# COMPACT_ATOMS: atom_id res chain seq x y z
N MET A 1 -18.54 7.42 -10.93
CA MET A 1 -17.40 8.33 -11.15
C MET A 1 -16.45 8.15 -9.96
N VAL A 2 -15.16 7.91 -10.19
CA VAL A 2 -14.19 7.76 -9.09
C VAL A 2 -13.85 9.16 -8.58
N VAL A 3 -14.09 9.43 -7.30
CA VAL A 3 -13.78 10.71 -6.66
C VAL A 3 -12.38 10.61 -6.05
N PRO A 4 -11.47 11.56 -6.32
CA PRO A 4 -10.17 11.59 -5.67
C PRO A 4 -10.33 11.78 -4.16
N PHE A 5 -9.72 10.91 -3.37
CA PHE A 5 -9.64 11.09 -1.92
C PHE A 5 -8.83 12.36 -1.62
N GLU A 6 -9.37 13.28 -0.81
CA GLU A 6 -8.71 14.57 -0.48
C GLU A 6 -8.23 15.37 -1.71
N GLY A 7 -8.90 15.23 -2.86
CA GLY A 7 -8.49 15.90 -4.10
C GLY A 7 -7.18 15.37 -4.70
N GLN A 8 -6.65 14.25 -4.20
CA GLN A 8 -5.38 13.68 -4.62
C GLN A 8 -5.49 12.94 -5.96
N GLY A 9 -5.09 13.60 -7.04
CA GLY A 9 -5.02 12.99 -8.37
C GLY A 9 -3.75 12.18 -8.59
N TYR A 10 -3.85 10.85 -8.65
CA TYR A 10 -2.70 9.94 -8.86
C TYR A 10 -1.79 10.36 -10.01
N SER A 11 -2.35 10.62 -11.20
CA SER A 11 -1.58 10.98 -12.40
C SER A 11 -0.79 12.27 -12.23
N SER A 12 -1.37 13.27 -11.57
CA SER A 12 -0.73 14.57 -11.31
C SER A 12 0.39 14.44 -10.29
N LEU A 13 0.14 13.71 -9.19
CA LEU A 13 1.14 13.45 -8.15
C LEU A 13 2.32 12.66 -8.71
N ARG A 14 2.07 11.59 -9.47
CA ARG A 14 3.09 10.80 -10.13
C ARG A 14 3.95 11.64 -11.06
N LYS A 15 3.33 12.48 -11.91
CA LYS A 15 4.05 13.36 -12.84
C LYS A 15 4.94 14.35 -12.09
N LYS A 16 4.45 14.96 -11.01
CA LYS A 16 5.21 15.90 -10.18
C LYS A 16 6.42 15.22 -9.54
N CYS A 17 6.26 14.04 -8.93
CA CYS A 17 7.36 13.29 -8.32
C CYS A 17 8.42 12.88 -9.36
N GLN A 18 7.99 12.41 -10.53
CA GLN A 18 8.91 12.04 -11.63
C GLN A 18 9.70 13.23 -12.15
N GLN A 19 9.05 14.39 -12.31
CA GLN A 19 9.71 15.62 -12.76
C GLN A 19 10.78 16.10 -11.77
N HIS A 20 10.48 16.05 -10.48
CA HIS A 20 11.40 16.50 -9.43
C HIS A 20 12.39 15.41 -9.00
N ARG A 21 12.28 14.19 -9.56
CA ARG A 21 13.07 13.01 -9.15
C ARG A 21 13.02 12.71 -7.65
N VAL A 22 11.90 13.06 -7.01
CA VAL A 22 11.66 12.79 -5.59
C VAL A 22 10.71 11.61 -5.44
N LEU A 23 10.83 10.89 -4.33
CA LEU A 23 9.85 9.88 -3.94
C LEU A 23 8.58 10.55 -3.43
N PHE A 24 7.44 9.91 -3.64
CA PHE A 24 6.18 10.40 -3.07
C PHE A 24 6.16 10.17 -1.56
N GLU A 25 5.69 11.18 -0.86
CA GLU A 25 5.39 11.19 0.57
C GLU A 25 3.99 11.77 0.74
N ASP A 26 3.12 11.05 1.44
CA ASP A 26 1.73 11.43 1.63
C ASP A 26 1.61 12.34 2.86
N SER A 27 1.12 13.56 2.67
CA SER A 27 0.90 14.51 3.75
C SER A 27 -0.33 14.17 4.60
N VAL A 28 -1.29 13.42 4.04
CA VAL A 28 -2.53 13.02 4.72
C VAL A 28 -2.33 11.70 5.49
N PHE A 29 -1.35 10.89 5.09
CA PHE A 29 -0.99 9.65 5.75
C PHE A 29 0.52 9.57 6.01
N PRO A 30 1.04 10.32 7.00
CA PRO A 30 2.47 10.40 7.28
C PRO A 30 3.02 9.06 7.80
N ALA A 31 4.31 8.80 7.58
CA ALA A 31 5.01 7.63 8.10
C ALA A 31 5.32 7.75 9.61
N THR A 32 4.29 7.94 10.44
CA THR A 32 4.40 8.11 11.91
C THR A 32 3.39 7.23 12.63
N ASP A 33 3.54 7.09 13.95
CA ASP A 33 2.63 6.30 14.79
C ASP A 33 1.18 6.77 14.72
N GLN A 34 0.92 8.04 14.36
CA GLN A 34 -0.45 8.56 14.18
C GLN A 34 -1.20 7.89 13.04
N SER A 35 -0.48 7.38 12.03
CA SER A 35 -1.06 6.64 10.91
C SER A 35 -1.34 5.17 11.25
N LEU A 36 -0.81 4.68 12.36
CA LEU A 36 -0.97 3.28 12.81
C LEU A 36 -1.93 3.17 13.99
N PHE A 37 -1.90 4.13 14.91
CA PHE A 37 -2.64 4.07 16.17
C PHE A 37 -3.45 5.33 16.41
N TYR A 38 -4.70 5.15 16.82
CA TYR A 38 -5.57 6.26 17.25
C TYR A 38 -5.30 6.76 18.68
N LYS A 39 -4.64 5.95 19.52
CA LYS A 39 -4.46 6.26 20.96
C LYS A 39 -3.01 6.15 21.40
N THR A 40 -2.50 4.93 21.53
CA THR A 40 -1.14 4.66 22.00
C THR A 40 -0.58 3.44 21.29
N ASN A 41 0.71 3.51 20.96
CA ASN A 41 1.44 2.41 20.35
C ASN A 41 1.62 1.28 21.37
N SER A 42 0.95 0.16 21.13
CA SER A 42 0.99 -1.04 21.98
C SER A 42 1.89 -2.15 21.42
N ILE A 43 2.54 -1.91 20.27
CA ILE A 43 3.26 -2.94 19.49
C ILE A 43 4.79 -2.72 19.56
N GLY A 44 5.25 -1.55 20.04
CA GLY A 44 6.66 -1.24 20.21
C GLY A 44 7.22 -0.36 19.09
N THR A 45 8.55 -0.33 18.93
CA THR A 45 9.19 0.54 17.93
C THR A 45 8.89 0.05 16.52
N ILE A 46 8.17 0.84 15.72
CA ILE A 46 7.85 0.53 14.33
C ILE A 46 8.69 1.40 13.42
N THR A 47 9.31 0.78 12.41
CA THR A 47 10.09 1.49 11.39
C THR A 47 9.41 1.34 10.04
N TRP A 48 9.13 2.46 9.40
CA TRP A 48 8.61 2.49 8.03
C TRP A 48 9.75 2.28 7.05
N LYS A 49 9.59 1.28 6.17
CA LYS A 49 10.58 1.00 5.11
C LYS A 49 9.87 0.88 3.77
N ARG A 50 10.51 1.39 2.72
CA ARG A 50 10.05 1.21 1.33
C ARG A 50 10.46 -0.18 0.85
N PRO A 51 9.75 -0.80 -0.12
CA PRO A 51 10.09 -2.13 -0.62
C PRO A 51 11.52 -2.27 -1.14
N LYS A 52 12.08 -1.19 -1.72
CA LYS A 52 13.48 -1.14 -2.18
C LYS A 52 14.52 -1.24 -1.06
N GLU A 53 14.14 -0.95 0.17
CA GLU A 53 15.02 -1.07 1.35
C GLU A 53 14.96 -2.47 1.96
N LEU A 54 13.99 -3.30 1.54
CA LEU A 54 13.80 -4.66 2.03
C LEU A 54 14.36 -5.72 1.08
N CYS A 55 14.40 -5.42 -0.22
CA CYS A 55 14.80 -6.35 -1.28
C CYS A 55 15.35 -5.55 -2.48
N ASP A 56 16.32 -6.12 -3.19
CA ASP A 56 16.97 -5.50 -4.36
C ASP A 56 16.02 -5.32 -5.55
N ASN A 57 15.04 -6.22 -5.72
CA ASN A 57 14.09 -6.20 -6.84
C ASN A 57 12.64 -6.43 -6.37
N PRO A 58 12.04 -5.44 -5.68
CA PRO A 58 10.68 -5.58 -5.18
C PRO A 58 9.69 -5.60 -6.34
N LYS A 59 8.86 -6.65 -6.40
CA LYS A 59 7.79 -6.79 -7.38
C LYS A 59 6.45 -6.68 -6.66
N LEU A 60 5.54 -5.90 -7.23
CA LEU A 60 4.19 -5.73 -6.69
C LEU A 60 3.30 -6.96 -6.95
N PHE A 61 3.44 -7.55 -8.13
CA PHE A 61 2.75 -8.76 -8.55
C PHE A 61 3.76 -9.62 -9.29
N VAL A 62 3.83 -10.91 -8.92
CA VAL A 62 4.61 -11.91 -9.63
C VAL A 62 3.59 -12.89 -10.21
N ASP A 63 3.50 -12.93 -11.54
CA ASP A 63 2.58 -13.83 -12.26
C ASP A 63 1.08 -13.69 -11.93
N GLY A 64 0.66 -12.50 -11.46
CA GLY A 64 -0.73 -12.18 -11.14
C GLY A 64 -0.93 -11.83 -9.68
N ILE A 65 -2.19 -11.85 -9.22
CA ILE A 65 -2.50 -11.89 -7.80
C ILE A 65 -3.19 -13.22 -7.51
N SER A 66 -2.74 -13.90 -6.46
CA SER A 66 -3.38 -15.08 -5.91
C SER A 66 -3.93 -14.77 -4.52
N ALA A 67 -5.00 -15.47 -4.14
CA ALA A 67 -5.47 -15.45 -2.75
C ALA A 67 -4.38 -15.86 -1.74
N HIS A 68 -3.39 -16.62 -2.20
CA HIS A 68 -2.24 -17.09 -1.41
C HIS A 68 -1.18 -16.01 -1.15
N ASP A 69 -1.19 -14.90 -1.90
CA ASP A 69 -0.22 -13.81 -1.72
C ASP A 69 -0.61 -12.89 -0.55
N LEU A 70 -1.79 -13.09 0.02
CA LEU A 70 -2.36 -12.25 1.08
C LEU A 70 -2.20 -12.94 2.43
N LEU A 71 -1.13 -12.58 3.13
CA LEU A 71 -0.81 -13.10 4.45
C LEU A 71 -1.20 -12.08 5.53
N GLN A 72 -1.87 -12.55 6.58
CA GLN A 72 -2.19 -11.71 7.73
C GLN A 72 -0.93 -11.48 8.57
N GLY A 73 -0.64 -10.22 8.89
CA GLY A 73 0.40 -9.86 9.85
C GLY A 73 -0.09 -9.90 11.30
N GLN A 74 0.55 -9.12 12.16
CA GLN A 74 0.16 -9.01 13.58
C GLN A 74 -1.12 -8.19 13.80
N LEU A 75 -1.62 -7.49 12.77
CA LEU A 75 -2.84 -6.69 12.87
C LEU A 75 -4.08 -7.60 12.85
N GLY A 76 -5.03 -7.33 13.74
CA GLY A 76 -6.32 -8.05 13.83
C GLY A 76 -7.30 -7.73 12.69
N ASN A 77 -6.82 -7.62 11.45
CA ASN A 77 -7.59 -7.24 10.26
C ASN A 77 -7.93 -8.45 9.36
N CYS A 78 -8.09 -9.65 9.95
CA CYS A 78 -8.39 -10.89 9.22
C CYS A 78 -9.59 -10.76 8.26
N TRP A 79 -10.61 -10.00 8.65
CA TRP A 79 -11.79 -9.72 7.83
C TRP A 79 -11.44 -8.98 6.53
N PHE A 80 -10.49 -8.05 6.58
CA PHE A 80 -10.03 -7.29 5.43
C PHE A 80 -9.17 -8.17 4.51
N VAL A 81 -8.24 -8.93 5.09
CA VAL A 81 -7.38 -9.86 4.33
C VAL A 81 -8.24 -10.90 3.60
N ALA A 82 -9.24 -11.50 4.28
CA ALA A 82 -10.15 -12.46 3.68
C ALA A 82 -10.99 -11.85 2.53
N ALA A 83 -11.44 -10.60 2.68
CA ALA A 83 -12.14 -9.88 1.62
C ALA A 83 -11.23 -9.64 0.41
N CYS A 84 -9.97 -9.23 0.64
CA CYS A 84 -8.97 -9.08 -0.41
C CYS A 84 -8.66 -10.42 -1.10
N SER A 85 -8.55 -11.53 -0.37
CA SER A 85 -8.32 -12.87 -0.95
C SER A 85 -9.49 -13.31 -1.81
N SER A 86 -10.72 -13.02 -1.38
CA SER A 86 -11.93 -13.29 -2.17
C SER A 86 -11.96 -12.46 -3.47
N LEU A 87 -11.48 -11.21 -3.41
CA LEU A 87 -11.38 -10.32 -4.56
C LEU A 87 -10.27 -10.76 -5.52
N ALA A 88 -9.11 -11.19 -5.00
CA ALA A 88 -7.98 -11.71 -5.77
C ALA A 88 -8.36 -12.94 -6.59
N SER A 89 -9.22 -13.81 -6.06
CA SER A 89 -9.78 -14.97 -6.79
C SER A 89 -10.67 -14.59 -7.98
N ARG A 90 -11.08 -13.32 -8.10
CA ARG A 90 -11.95 -12.81 -9.18
C ARG A 90 -11.24 -11.72 -9.96
N GLU A 91 -10.45 -12.11 -10.95
CA GLU A 91 -9.61 -11.20 -11.74
C GLU A 91 -10.39 -10.01 -12.32
N SER A 92 -11.62 -10.23 -12.82
CA SER A 92 -12.46 -9.15 -13.37
C SER A 92 -12.86 -8.07 -12.36
N LEU A 93 -12.96 -8.40 -11.08
CA LEU A 93 -13.21 -7.44 -10.01
C LEU A 93 -11.89 -6.82 -9.52
N TRP A 94 -10.83 -7.62 -9.44
CA TRP A 94 -9.50 -7.12 -9.09
C TRP A 94 -9.04 -6.01 -10.03
N GLN A 95 -9.24 -6.16 -11.34
CA GLN A 95 -8.89 -5.15 -12.34
C GLN A 95 -9.62 -3.81 -12.15
N LYS A 96 -10.78 -3.78 -11.48
CA LYS A 96 -11.51 -2.54 -11.17
C LYS A 96 -10.95 -1.81 -9.96
N VAL A 97 -10.37 -2.55 -9.01
CA VAL A 97 -9.81 -2.00 -7.76
C VAL A 97 -8.34 -1.65 -7.92
N ARG A 98 -7.63 -2.40 -8.75
CA ARG A 98 -6.23 -2.17 -9.07
C ARG A 98 -6.07 -0.91 -9.94
N LEU A 99 -5.06 -0.10 -9.65
CA LEU A 99 -4.62 0.98 -10.52
C LEU A 99 -3.97 0.39 -11.80
N PRO A 100 -4.36 0.85 -13.01
CA PRO A 100 -3.97 0.22 -14.27
C PRO A 100 -2.48 0.34 -14.62
N ASP A 101 -1.73 1.23 -13.98
CA ASP A 101 -0.31 1.44 -14.29
C ASP A 101 0.61 0.95 -13.18
N ARG A 102 1.68 0.26 -13.60
CA ARG A 102 2.76 -0.31 -12.77
C ARG A 102 3.14 0.64 -11.63
N LEU A 103 2.65 0.29 -10.44
CA LEU A 103 2.77 1.11 -9.24
C LEU A 103 4.20 1.03 -8.70
N HIS A 104 4.99 2.06 -8.93
CA HIS A 104 6.21 2.32 -8.15
C HIS A 104 5.93 3.14 -6.88
N VAL A 105 4.65 3.39 -6.57
CA VAL A 105 4.23 4.40 -5.61
C VAL A 105 3.18 3.79 -4.71
N VAL A 106 3.48 3.70 -3.41
CA VAL A 106 2.64 3.15 -2.35
C VAL A 106 2.74 1.63 -2.18
N CYS A 107 3.80 1.20 -1.50
CA CYS A 107 3.60 0.31 -0.36
C CYS A 107 4.39 0.89 0.81
N LEU A 108 3.69 1.51 1.76
CA LEU A 108 4.23 1.75 3.08
C LEU A 108 3.96 0.46 3.86
N PHE A 109 4.98 -0.39 4.02
CA PHE A 109 4.92 -1.49 4.96
C PHE A 109 5.44 -0.97 6.29
N ALA A 110 4.56 -0.91 7.29
CA ALA A 110 4.97 -0.83 8.68
C ALA A 110 5.42 -2.23 9.09
N LEU A 111 6.73 -2.40 9.31
CA LEU A 111 7.25 -3.61 9.94
C LEU A 111 7.32 -3.35 11.44
N GLY A 112 6.51 -4.09 12.21
CA GLY A 112 6.75 -4.28 13.64
C GLY A 112 7.93 -5.23 13.81
N VAL A 113 8.86 -4.87 14.70
CA VAL A 113 9.97 -5.73 15.11
C VAL A 113 9.44 -6.84 16.02
#